data_AF-A0A931Q276-F1
#
_entry.id   AF-A0A931Q276-F1
#
_cell.length_a   1.000
_cell.length_b   1.000
_cell.length_c   1.000
_cell.angle_alpha   90.00
_cell.angle_beta   90.00
_cell.angle_gamma   90.00
#
_symmetry.space_group_name_H-M   'P 1'
#
loop_
_entity.id
_entity.type
_entity.pdbx_description
1 polymer ?
#
loop_
_entity_poly.entity_id
_entity_poly.type
_entity_poly.pdbx_seq_one_letter_code
_entity_poly.pdbx_strand_id
1 'polypeptide(L)' 'MNYLKESGFNLQILIDKTGKAARAYGLRGIPETYIVDKKGIIRKKVIGPYGWDSPDVLTFISGLLKE' A
#
# COMPACT_ATOMS: atom_id res chain seq x y z
N MET A 1 1.32 20.06 0.72
CA MET A 1 -0.13 19.78 0.69
C MET A 1 -0.81 20.23 -0.60
N ASN A 2 -0.24 21.14 -1.39
CA ASN A 2 -0.85 21.61 -2.65
C ASN A 2 -1.10 20.46 -3.65
N TYR A 3 -0.14 19.54 -3.80
CA TYR A 3 -0.30 18.35 -4.66
C TYR A 3 -1.59 17.53 -4.40
N LEU A 4 -1.99 17.37 -3.14
CA LEU A 4 -3.20 16.60 -2.81
C LEU A 4 -4.48 17.37 -3.14
N LYS A 5 -4.45 18.69 -2.95
CA LYS A 5 -5.59 19.55 -3.33
C LYS A 5 -5.78 19.58 -4.83
N GLU A 6 -4.70 19.48 -5.61
CA GLU A 6 -4.71 19.59 -7.07
C GLU A 6 -4.96 18.25 -7.77
N SER A 7 -4.58 17.13 -7.16
CA SER A 7 -4.65 15.80 -7.81
C SER A 7 -6.02 15.14 -7.79
N GLY A 8 -6.93 15.54 -6.89
CA GLY A 8 -8.25 14.90 -6.74
C GLY A 8 -8.20 13.48 -6.14
N PHE A 9 -7.06 13.01 -5.64
CA PHE A 9 -6.94 11.69 -5.03
C PHE A 9 -7.72 11.60 -3.71
N ASN A 10 -8.54 10.56 -3.58
CA ASN A 10 -9.22 10.21 -2.34
C ASN A 10 -8.52 9.02 -1.67
N LEU A 11 -7.40 9.29 -1.01
CA LEU A 11 -6.61 8.29 -0.29
C LEU A 11 -6.40 8.76 1.16
N GLN A 12 -6.39 7.82 2.10
CA GLN A 12 -5.93 8.12 3.46
C GLN A 12 -4.43 8.34 3.44
N ILE A 13 -4.01 9.56 3.75
CA ILE A 13 -2.59 9.95 3.70
C ILE A 13 -2.07 10.16 5.11
N LEU A 14 -1.02 9.42 5.42
CA LEU A 14 -0.29 9.51 6.69
C LEU A 14 1.10 10.09 6.42
N ILE A 15 1.58 10.96 7.31
CA ILE A 15 2.89 11.61 7.17
C ILE A 15 3.88 11.00 8.16
N ASP A 16 4.82 10.20 7.65
CA ASP A 16 5.94 9.66 8.43
C ASP A 16 7.12 10.63 8.44
N LYS A 17 7.01 11.73 9.18
CA LYS A 17 8.04 12.79 9.22
C LYS A 17 9.43 12.30 9.65
N THR A 18 9.50 11.23 10.44
CA THR A 18 10.76 10.72 11.01
C THR A 18 11.26 9.47 10.30
N GLY A 19 10.52 8.95 9.32
CA GLY A 19 10.83 7.68 8.65
C GLY A 19 10.71 6.45 9.58
N LYS A 20 9.98 6.55 10.70
CA LYS A 20 9.87 5.46 11.68
C LYS A 20 9.15 4.27 11.08
N ALA A 21 8.06 4.50 10.35
CA ALA A 21 7.31 3.44 9.68
C ALA A 21 8.14 2.86 8.53
N ALA A 22 8.78 3.71 7.72
CA ALA A 22 9.63 3.25 6.61
C ALA A 22 10.74 2.30 7.10
N ARG A 23 11.42 2.63 8.21
CA ARG A 23 12.45 1.77 8.82
C ARG A 23 11.86 0.49 9.42
N ALA A 24 10.74 0.59 10.14
CA ALA A 24 10.10 -0.57 10.74
C ALA A 24 9.66 -1.61 9.70
N TYR A 25 9.23 -1.16 8.52
CA TYR A 25 8.87 -2.04 7.39
C TYR A 25 10.08 -2.45 6.53
N GLY A 26 11.28 -1.93 6.79
CA GLY A 26 12.49 -2.28 6.04
C GLY A 26 12.41 -1.91 4.56
N LEU A 27 11.86 -0.73 4.24
CA LEU A 27 11.76 -0.23 2.87
C LEU A 27 13.13 -0.23 2.18
N ARG A 28 13.15 -0.68 0.92
CA ARG A 28 14.36 -0.71 0.08
C ARG A 28 14.30 0.29 -1.07
N GLY A 29 13.12 0.82 -1.37
CA GLY A 29 12.90 1.81 -2.41
C GLY A 29 11.47 2.37 -2.36
N ILE A 30 11.15 3.24 -3.32
CA ILE A 30 9.82 3.83 -3.49
C ILE A 30 9.45 3.74 -4.98
N PRO A 31 8.19 3.39 -5.32
CA PRO A 31 7.12 2.99 -4.41
C PRO A 31 7.32 1.55 -3.89
N GLU A 32 6.84 1.29 -2.68
CA GLU A 32 6.82 -0.04 -2.07
C GLU A 32 5.51 -0.19 -1.32
N THR A 33 4.82 -1.33 -1.47
CA THR A 33 3.48 -1.55 -0.94
C THR A 33 3.38 -2.90 -0.25
N TYR A 34 2.69 -2.91 0.89
CA TYR A 34 2.43 -4.10 1.70
C TYR A 34 0.94 -4.36 1.74
N ILE A 35 0.55 -5.61 1.49
CA ILE A 35 -0.84 -6.07 1.65
C ILE A 35 -0.91 -6.83 2.96
N VAL A 36 -1.70 -6.31 3.89
CA VAL A 36 -1.90 -6.88 5.23
C VAL A 36 -3.34 -7.38 5.31
N ASP A 37 -3.53 -8.62 5.77
CA ASP A 37 -4.88 -9.20 5.93
C ASP A 37 -5.57 -8.75 7.23
N LYS A 38 -6.82 -9.20 7.43
CA LYS A 38 -7.64 -8.86 8.60
C LYS A 38 -7.05 -9.34 9.93
N LYS A 39 -6.12 -10.30 9.91
CA LYS A 39 -5.44 -10.82 11.10
C LYS A 39 -4.13 -10.07 11.38
N GLY A 40 -3.81 -9.05 10.59
CA GLY A 40 -2.59 -8.27 10.73
C GLY A 40 -1.36 -8.94 10.10
N ILE A 41 -1.54 -9.96 9.27
CA ILE A 41 -0.42 -10.69 8.65
C ILE A 41 -0.11 -10.08 7.29
N ILE A 42 1.19 -9.84 7.02
CA ILE A 42 1.66 -9.41 5.70
C ILE A 42 1.54 -10.59 4.74
N ARG A 43 0.68 -10.44 3.72
CA ARG A 43 0.43 -11.46 2.69
C ARG A 43 1.23 -11.24 1.42
N LYS A 44 1.60 -9.99 1.13
CA LYS A 44 2.40 -9.64 -0.04
C LYS A 44 3.18 -8.36 0.18
N LYS A 45 4.38 -8.32 -0.39
CA LYS A 45 5.21 -7.12 -0.58
C LYS A 45 5.38 -6.89 -2.08
N VAL A 46 5.17 -5.66 -2.54
CA VAL A 46 5.34 -5.24 -3.93
C VAL A 46 6.36 -4.10 -3.96
N ILE A 47 7.39 -4.23 -4.79
CA ILE A 47 8.42 -3.22 -4.99
C ILE A 47 8.24 -2.63 -6.39
N GLY A 48 8.18 -1.30 -6.48
CA GLY A 48 7.95 -0.59 -7.72
C GLY A 48 6.46 -0.37 -8.04
N PRO A 49 6.17 0.37 -9.13
CA PRO A 49 4.80 0.63 -9.57
C PRO A 49 4.10 -0.68 -9.96
N TYR A 50 2.79 -0.74 -9.79
CA TYR A 50 2.01 -1.94 -10.03
C TYR A 50 0.58 -1.61 -10.50
N GLY A 51 0.03 -2.43 -11.39
CA GLY A 51 -1.35 -2.32 -11.88
C GLY A 51 -2.34 -2.88 -10.86
N TRP A 52 -2.68 -2.06 -9.86
CA TRP A 52 -3.55 -2.45 -8.74
C TRP A 52 -5.00 -2.73 -9.13
N ASP A 53 -5.41 -2.31 -10.32
CA ASP A 53 -6.71 -2.53 -10.94
C ASP A 53 -6.76 -3.78 -11.84
N SER A 54 -5.66 -4.53 -11.95
CA SER A 54 -5.62 -5.75 -12.76
C SER A 54 -6.55 -6.85 -12.21
N PRO A 55 -7.14 -7.71 -13.07
CA PRO A 55 -8.03 -8.79 -12.65
C PRO A 55 -7.41 -9.73 -11.61
N ASP A 56 -6.11 -10.00 -11.73
CA ASP A 56 -5.39 -10.87 -10.79
C ASP A 56 -5.29 -10.26 -9.38
N VAL A 57 -5.07 -8.94 -9.30
CA VAL A 57 -5.06 -8.23 -8.01
C VAL A 57 -6.44 -8.23 -7.39
N LEU A 58 -7.49 -7.94 -8.16
CA LEU A 58 -8.86 -7.95 -7.68
C LEU A 58 -9.27 -9.34 -7.17
N THR A 59 -8.86 -10.39 -7.87
CA THR A 59 -9.09 -11.79 -7.45
C THR A 59 -8.36 -12.11 -6.15
N PHE A 60 -7.08 -11.73 -6.05
CA PHE A 60 -6.27 -11.94 -4.85
C PHE A 60 -6.86 -11.23 -3.63
N ILE A 61 -7.18 -9.93 -3.74
CA ILE A 61 -7.76 -9.15 -2.65
C ILE A 61 -9.13 -9.70 -2.25
N SER A 62 -9.98 -10.06 -3.23
CA SER A 62 -11.29 -10.67 -2.95
C SER A 62 -11.18 -12.00 -2.22
N GLY A 63 -10.12 -12.78 -2.46
CA GLY A 63 -9.79 -13.98 -1.69
C GLY A 63 -9.52 -13.65 -0.22
N LEU A 64 -8.65 -12.68 0.05
CA LEU A 64 -8.32 -12.23 1.40
C LEU A 64 -9.54 -11.69 2.17
N LEU A 65 -10.53 -11.14 1.47
CA LEU A 65 -11.76 -10.65 2.10
C LEU A 65 -12.71 -11.76 2.56
N LYS A 66 -12.57 -12.98 2.05
CA LYS A 66 -13.41 -14.14 2.43
C LYS A 66 -12.83 -14.94 3.60
N GLU A 67 -11.56 -14.72 3.92
CA GLU A 67 -10.90 -15.24 5.13
C GLU A 67 -11.38 -14.50 6.40
#